data_AF-A0A2G3E1X9-F1
#
_entry.id   AF-A0A2G3E1X9-F1
#
_cell.length_a   1.000
_cell.length_b   1.000
_cell.length_c   1.000
_cell.angle_alpha   90.00
_cell.angle_beta   90.00
_cell.angle_gamma   90.00
#
_symmetry.space_group_name_H-M   'P 1'
#
loop_
_entity.id
_entity.type
_entity.pdbx_description
1 polymer ?
#
loop_
_entity_poly.entity_id
_entity_poly.type
_entity_poly.pdbx_seq_one_letter_code
_entity_poly.pdbx_strand_id
1 'polypeptide(L)'
;MYQFDHQPQYPVDLIAQRDEKLKISSSVIKSWNVRFVDADTDGSDYCEPPVDEPGMTAAEPEAELTPEQEEAIRNANEIFARLEAEKAADEAVKQAEIEAAFAAQNEANYNAATNSYSGAYGTGPISEDTAAQAASILAEKKDAFTDMLSELQNS
;
A
#
# COMPACT_ATOMS: atom_id res chain seq x y z
N MET A 1 26.99 -62.18 5.78
CA MET A 1 27.10 -61.08 4.80
C MET A 1 25.82 -60.28 4.89
N TYR A 2 25.84 -59.12 5.58
CA TYR A 2 24.73 -58.17 5.55
C TYR A 2 25.06 -57.11 4.50
N GLN A 3 24.36 -57.13 3.38
CA GLN A 3 24.38 -56.02 2.43
C GLN A 3 23.59 -54.88 3.06
N PHE A 4 24.29 -53.82 3.47
CA PHE A 4 23.69 -52.56 3.82
C PHE A 4 23.41 -51.81 2.52
N ASP A 5 22.15 -51.78 2.09
CA ASP A 5 21.69 -50.83 1.08
C ASP A 5 21.75 -49.43 1.69
N HIS A 6 22.89 -48.77 1.56
CA HIS A 6 23.02 -47.34 1.79
C HIS A 6 22.30 -46.61 0.66
N GLN A 7 21.00 -46.38 0.85
CA GLN A 7 20.26 -45.39 0.08
C GLN A 7 21.04 -44.07 0.15
N PRO A 8 21.36 -43.42 -0.99
CA PRO A 8 22.02 -42.13 -0.96
C PRO A 8 21.07 -41.13 -0.30
N GLN A 9 21.42 -40.66 0.90
CA GLN A 9 20.76 -39.51 1.48
C GLN A 9 21.13 -38.30 0.63
N TYR A 10 20.24 -37.93 -0.28
CA TYR A 10 20.35 -36.66 -0.98
C TYR A 10 20.40 -35.55 0.08
N PRO A 11 21.36 -34.62 0.01
CA PRO A 11 21.40 -33.49 0.91
C PRO A 11 20.06 -32.76 0.76
N VAL A 12 19.35 -32.63 1.88
CA VAL A 12 18.09 -31.91 1.93
C VAL A 12 18.35 -30.50 1.40
N ASP A 13 17.78 -30.15 0.26
CA ASP A 13 17.96 -28.83 -0.34
C ASP A 13 17.19 -27.80 0.50
N LEU A 14 17.91 -27.18 1.42
CA LEU A 14 17.39 -26.18 2.35
C LEU A 14 16.92 -24.92 1.63
N ILE A 15 17.44 -24.64 0.43
CA ILE A 15 17.02 -23.49 -0.38
C ILE A 15 15.64 -23.77 -0.96
N ALA A 16 15.42 -24.96 -1.51
CA ALA A 16 14.12 -25.37 -2.02
C ALA A 16 13.03 -25.36 -0.91
N GLN A 17 13.36 -25.84 0.29
CA GLN A 17 12.43 -25.80 1.42
C GLN A 17 12.09 -24.38 1.88
N ARG A 18 13.08 -23.50 1.91
CA ARG A 18 12.86 -22.09 2.28
C ARG A 18 11.95 -21.42 1.26
N ASP A 19 12.21 -21.63 -0.02
CA ASP A 19 11.46 -20.99 -1.11
C ASP A 19 10.03 -21.52 -1.19
N GLU A 20 9.79 -22.80 -0.89
CA GLU A 20 8.44 -23.37 -0.75
C GLU A 20 7.68 -22.74 0.42
N LYS A 21 8.31 -22.61 1.60
CA LYS A 21 7.71 -21.95 2.76
C LYS A 21 7.40 -20.49 2.49
N LEU A 22 8.31 -19.78 1.82
CA LEU A 22 8.12 -18.38 1.44
C LEU A 22 6.95 -18.26 0.47
N LYS A 23 6.90 -19.10 -0.58
CA LYS A 23 5.80 -19.15 -1.55
C LYS A 23 4.43 -19.35 -0.90
N ILE A 24 4.34 -20.20 0.12
CA ILE A 24 3.10 -20.44 0.86
C ILE A 24 2.77 -19.23 1.75
N SER A 25 3.76 -18.69 2.47
CA SER A 25 3.56 -17.55 3.37
C SER A 25 3.23 -16.23 2.64
N SER A 26 3.73 -16.07 1.41
CA SER A 26 3.52 -14.90 0.57
C SER A 26 2.37 -15.07 -0.42
N SER A 27 1.71 -16.24 -0.42
CA SER A 27 0.53 -16.48 -1.24
C SER A 27 -0.66 -15.70 -0.69
N VAL A 28 -1.30 -14.89 -1.55
CA VAL A 28 -2.56 -14.19 -1.25
C VAL A 28 -3.71 -15.19 -1.04
N ILE A 29 -3.58 -16.41 -1.56
CA ILE A 29 -4.53 -17.49 -1.31
C ILE A 29 -4.22 -18.08 0.07
N LYS A 30 -4.87 -17.54 1.10
CA LYS A 30 -4.96 -18.19 2.42
C LYS A 30 -5.66 -19.54 2.23
N SER A 31 -5.04 -20.63 2.67
CA SER A 31 -5.68 -21.95 2.70
C SER A 31 -6.89 -21.88 3.62
N TRP A 32 -8.09 -21.72 3.04
CA TRP A 32 -9.32 -21.85 3.79
C TRP A 32 -9.41 -23.32 4.23
N ASN A 33 -9.44 -23.56 5.53
CA ASN A 33 -9.53 -24.90 6.10
C ASN A 33 -10.97 -25.41 5.92
N VAL A 34 -11.33 -25.76 4.68
CA VAL A 34 -12.64 -26.28 4.32
C VAL A 34 -12.72 -27.72 4.84
N ARG A 35 -13.50 -27.94 5.89
CA ARG A 35 -13.92 -29.28 6.28
C ARG A 35 -15.10 -29.66 5.40
N PHE A 36 -14.88 -30.60 4.49
CA PHE A 36 -15.98 -31.22 3.74
C PHE A 36 -16.78 -32.10 4.70
N VAL A 37 -18.06 -31.81 4.83
CA VAL A 37 -19.03 -32.71 5.46
C VAL A 37 -19.55 -33.59 4.32
N ASP A 38 -19.34 -34.90 4.44
CA ASP A 38 -19.88 -35.87 3.48
C ASP A 38 -21.41 -35.80 3.50
N ALA A 39 -22.03 -35.80 2.32
CA ALA A 39 -23.46 -35.50 2.12
C ALA A 39 -24.44 -36.53 2.75
N ASP A 40 -23.91 -37.58 3.38
CA ASP A 40 -24.69 -38.68 3.96
C ASP A 40 -24.87 -38.58 5.48
N THR A 41 -24.29 -37.58 6.15
CA THR A 41 -24.64 -37.26 7.54
C THR A 41 -25.78 -36.25 7.56
N ASP A 42 -27.00 -36.72 7.77
CA ASP A 42 -28.10 -35.90 8.25
C ASP A 42 -27.64 -35.23 9.54
N GLY A 43 -27.68 -33.89 9.58
CA GLY A 43 -27.18 -33.07 10.69
C GLY A 43 -28.00 -33.20 11.98
N SER A 44 -28.20 -34.41 12.48
CA SER A 44 -29.00 -34.74 13.66
C SER A 44 -28.16 -35.28 14.84
N ASP A 45 -26.86 -35.55 14.65
CA ASP A 45 -25.98 -36.09 15.70
C ASP A 45 -24.75 -35.19 16.00
N TYR A 46 -24.95 -33.88 15.96
CA TYR A 46 -24.09 -32.99 16.72
C TYR A 46 -24.64 -32.95 18.14
N CYS A 47 -23.97 -33.65 19.06
CA CYS A 47 -23.95 -33.23 20.46
C CYS A 47 -23.54 -31.75 20.46
N GLU A 48 -24.50 -30.85 20.64
CA GLU A 48 -24.22 -29.47 21.00
C GLU A 48 -23.40 -29.53 22.30
N PRO A 49 -22.13 -29.08 22.32
CA PRO A 49 -21.53 -28.75 23.60
C PRO A 49 -22.41 -27.63 24.20
N PRO A 50 -22.73 -27.67 25.51
CA PRO A 50 -23.55 -26.63 26.12
C PRO A 50 -22.88 -25.28 25.88
N VAL A 51 -23.53 -24.46 25.05
CA VAL A 51 -23.22 -23.06 24.84
C VAL A 51 -23.73 -22.28 26.04
N ASP A 52 -22.99 -22.34 27.14
CA ASP A 52 -22.99 -21.24 28.09
C ASP A 52 -22.26 -20.06 27.42
N GLU A 53 -22.93 -19.41 26.47
CA GLU A 53 -22.53 -18.09 25.98
C GLU A 53 -23.00 -17.06 27.00
N PRO A 54 -22.11 -16.46 27.83
CA PRO A 54 -22.47 -15.23 28.50
C PRO A 54 -22.68 -14.16 27.43
N GLY A 55 -23.93 -13.70 27.31
CA GLY A 55 -24.34 -12.68 26.38
C GLY A 55 -23.39 -11.48 26.39
N MET A 56 -22.94 -11.11 25.19
CA MET A 56 -22.17 -9.91 24.89
C MET A 56 -23.07 -8.66 25.02
N THR A 57 -23.59 -8.41 26.22
CA THR A 57 -24.23 -7.14 26.59
C THR A 57 -23.70 -6.69 27.94
N ALA A 58 -22.42 -6.31 27.95
CA ALA A 58 -21.85 -5.50 29.01
C ALA A 58 -20.77 -4.64 28.34
N ALA A 59 -20.82 -3.33 28.56
CA ALA A 59 -19.70 -2.46 28.26
C ALA A 59 -18.42 -3.13 28.77
N GLU A 60 -17.45 -3.36 27.90
CA GLU A 60 -16.16 -3.92 28.29
C GLU A 60 -15.65 -3.06 29.45
N PRO A 61 -15.41 -3.62 30.64
CA PRO A 61 -14.79 -2.85 31.70
C PRO A 61 -13.45 -2.40 31.15
N GLU A 62 -13.18 -1.10 31.21
CA GLU A 62 -11.95 -0.49 30.74
C GLU A 62 -10.79 -1.26 31.36
N ALA A 63 -10.21 -2.17 30.56
CA ALA A 63 -9.23 -3.11 31.06
C ALA A 63 -8.03 -2.29 31.48
N GLU A 64 -7.79 -2.20 32.79
CA GLU A 64 -6.63 -1.51 33.34
C GLU A 64 -5.38 -2.06 32.66
N LEU A 65 -4.68 -1.19 31.93
CA LEU A 65 -3.45 -1.56 31.25
C LEU A 65 -2.48 -2.10 32.29
N THR A 66 -1.90 -3.27 32.01
CA THR A 66 -0.84 -3.78 32.88
C THR A 66 0.35 -2.81 32.83
N PRO A 67 1.11 -2.64 33.92
CA PRO A 67 2.26 -1.74 33.93
C PRO A 67 3.30 -2.07 32.84
N GLU A 68 3.38 -3.34 32.42
CA GLU A 68 4.22 -3.78 31.29
C GLU A 68 3.71 -3.25 29.94
N GLN A 69 2.38 -3.20 29.74
CA GLN A 69 1.78 -2.59 28.55
C GLN A 69 1.95 -1.07 28.53
N GLU A 70 1.85 -0.39 29.67
CA GLU A 70 2.09 1.05 29.75
C GLU A 70 3.55 1.41 29.43
N GLU A 71 4.51 0.61 29.91
CA GLU A 71 5.92 0.77 29.56
C GLU A 71 6.18 0.48 28.08
N ALA A 72 5.55 -0.54 27.50
CA ALA A 72 5.63 -0.83 26.08
C ALA A 72 5.09 0.33 25.22
N ILE A 73 3.95 0.93 25.61
CA ILE A 73 3.36 2.08 24.93
C ILE A 73 4.29 3.30 25.04
N ARG A 74 4.86 3.56 26.23
CA ARG A 74 5.82 4.65 26.43
C ARG A 74 7.04 4.52 25.52
N ASN A 75 7.63 3.32 25.46
CA ASN A 75 8.77 3.03 24.59
C ASN A 75 8.40 3.18 23.10
N ALA A 76 7.24 2.65 22.69
CA ALA A 76 6.76 2.79 21.32
C ALA A 76 6.57 4.26 20.91
N ASN A 77 6.02 5.09 21.80
CA ASN A 77 5.83 6.52 21.55
C ASN A 77 7.16 7.27 21.43
N GLU A 78 8.16 6.90 22.24
CA GLU A 78 9.50 7.48 22.15
C GLU A 78 10.17 7.15 20.81
N ILE A 79 10.10 5.89 20.37
CA ILE A 79 10.63 5.45 19.07
C ILE A 79 9.92 6.19 17.93
N PHE A 80 8.58 6.30 18.01
CA PHE A 80 7.79 7.00 17.00
C PHE A 80 8.21 8.48 16.88
N ALA A 81 8.35 9.18 18.00
CA ALA A 81 8.77 10.59 18.00
C ALA A 81 10.16 10.79 17.36
N ARG A 82 11.09 9.86 17.58
CA ARG A 82 12.43 9.92 16.96
C ARG A 82 12.37 9.69 15.45
N LEU A 83 11.60 8.68 15.01
CA LEU A 83 11.40 8.39 13.59
C LEU A 83 10.75 9.56 12.85
N GLU A 84 9.79 10.23 13.48
CA GLU A 84 9.11 11.38 12.88
C GLU A 84 10.04 12.59 12.74
N ALA A 85 10.88 12.84 13.73
CA ALA A 85 11.91 13.89 13.65
C ALA A 85 12.96 13.59 12.57
N GLU A 86 13.40 12.34 12.45
CA GLU A 86 14.33 11.89 11.40
C GLU A 86 13.70 12.04 10.01
N LYS A 87 12.44 11.61 9.85
CA LYS A 87 11.68 11.78 8.61
C LYS A 87 11.58 13.26 8.21
N ALA A 88 11.26 14.14 9.16
CA ALA A 88 11.17 15.58 8.88
C ALA A 88 12.52 16.18 8.46
N ALA A 89 13.62 15.74 9.09
CA ALA A 89 14.97 16.17 8.70
C ALA A 89 15.35 15.67 7.29
N ASP A 90 15.07 14.40 6.98
CA ASP A 90 15.33 13.81 5.67
C ASP A 90 14.50 14.46 4.56
N GLU A 91 13.21 14.74 4.81
CA GLU A 91 12.35 15.47 3.88
C GLU A 91 12.86 16.90 3.65
N ALA A 92 13.33 17.59 4.70
CA ALA A 92 13.92 18.93 4.57
C ALA A 92 15.21 18.91 3.75
N VAL A 93 16.08 17.91 3.93
CA VAL A 93 17.30 17.75 3.13
C VAL A 93 16.96 17.49 1.67
N LYS A 94 16.04 16.55 1.38
CA LYS A 94 15.59 16.28 0.01
C LYS A 94 14.98 17.51 -0.65
N GLN A 95 14.16 18.26 0.08
CA GLN A 95 13.56 19.48 -0.43
C GLN A 95 14.62 20.52 -0.77
N ALA A 96 15.63 20.69 0.08
CA ALA A 96 16.76 21.57 -0.19
C ALA A 96 17.57 21.13 -1.42
N GLU A 97 17.79 19.83 -1.61
CA GLU A 97 18.46 19.29 -2.80
C GLU A 97 17.67 19.56 -4.10
N ILE A 98 16.34 19.37 -4.06
CA ILE A 98 15.46 19.67 -5.19
C ILE A 98 15.49 21.15 -5.53
N GLU A 99 15.42 22.02 -4.54
CA GLU A 99 15.48 23.48 -4.73
C GLU A 99 16.82 23.94 -5.29
N ALA A 100 17.92 23.38 -4.79
CA ALA A 100 19.27 23.66 -5.30
C ALA A 100 19.42 23.19 -6.76
N ALA A 101 18.95 21.99 -7.07
CA ALA A 101 18.98 21.46 -8.44
C ALA A 101 18.11 22.30 -9.39
N PHE A 102 16.91 22.71 -8.93
CA PHE A 102 16.01 23.57 -9.69
C PHE A 102 16.64 24.95 -9.96
N ALA A 103 17.25 25.56 -8.95
CA ALA A 103 17.93 26.85 -9.10
C ALA A 103 19.09 26.77 -10.09
N ALA A 104 19.94 25.74 -9.97
CA ALA A 104 21.06 25.52 -10.88
C ALA A 104 20.60 25.29 -12.33
N GLN A 105 19.53 24.52 -12.53
CA GLN A 105 18.92 24.33 -13.85
C GLN A 105 18.34 25.63 -14.39
N ASN A 106 17.68 26.42 -13.55
CA ASN A 106 17.07 27.67 -13.96
C ASN A 106 18.13 28.69 -14.40
N GLU A 107 19.25 28.78 -13.68
CA GLU A 107 20.39 29.63 -14.06
C GLU A 107 21.03 29.16 -15.38
N ALA A 108 21.22 27.85 -15.56
CA ALA A 108 21.74 27.30 -16.81
C ALA A 108 20.81 27.55 -18.01
N ASN A 109 19.50 27.62 -17.77
CA ASN A 109 18.48 27.89 -18.78
C ASN A 109 18.29 29.38 -19.05
N TYR A 110 18.90 30.28 -18.27
CA TYR A 110 18.76 31.72 -18.44
C TYR A 110 19.65 32.26 -19.56
N ASN A 111 19.04 32.95 -20.52
CA ASN A 111 19.74 33.69 -21.55
C ASN A 111 19.73 35.19 -21.24
N ALA A 112 20.91 35.72 -20.86
CA ALA A 112 21.10 37.13 -20.53
C ALA A 112 20.87 38.08 -21.72
N ALA A 113 21.12 37.64 -22.95
CA ALA A 113 20.97 38.49 -24.15
C ALA A 113 19.49 38.76 -24.47
N THR A 114 18.61 37.80 -24.19
CA THR A 114 17.16 37.92 -24.43
C THR A 114 16.38 38.19 -23.14
N ASN A 115 17.04 38.20 -21.99
CA ASN A 115 16.43 38.26 -20.66
C ASN A 115 15.31 37.22 -20.47
N SER A 116 15.54 35.98 -20.94
CA SER A 116 14.53 34.92 -20.99
C SER A 116 15.10 33.57 -20.57
N TYR A 117 14.26 32.72 -19.98
CA TYR A 117 14.59 31.32 -19.67
C TYR A 117 14.17 30.42 -20.83
N SER A 118 15.09 29.61 -21.36
CA SER A 118 14.83 28.63 -22.40
C SER A 118 14.94 27.21 -21.84
N GLY A 119 13.93 26.36 -22.08
CA GLY A 119 14.02 24.92 -21.78
C GLY A 119 13.25 24.41 -20.54
N ALA A 120 12.45 25.27 -19.88
CA ALA A 120 11.66 24.88 -18.70
C ALA A 120 10.13 24.98 -18.91
N TYR A 121 9.65 25.12 -20.16
CA TYR A 121 8.22 25.19 -20.43
C TYR A 121 7.57 23.82 -20.17
N GLY A 122 6.57 23.77 -19.29
CA GLY A 122 5.76 22.58 -19.03
C GLY A 122 6.35 21.57 -18.04
N THR A 123 7.48 21.86 -17.39
CA THR A 123 8.09 20.97 -16.39
C THR A 123 7.70 21.29 -14.94
N GLY A 124 7.03 22.41 -14.70
CA GLY A 124 6.54 22.80 -13.37
C GLY A 124 5.11 22.34 -13.08
N PRO A 125 4.71 22.26 -11.80
CA PRO A 125 3.31 22.06 -11.44
C PRO A 125 2.47 23.21 -11.99
N ILE A 126 1.35 22.86 -12.65
CA ILE A 126 0.36 23.84 -13.11
C ILE A 126 -0.41 24.32 -11.88
N SER A 127 -0.66 25.63 -11.77
CA SER A 127 -1.48 26.15 -10.68
C SER A 127 -2.89 25.57 -10.75
N GLU A 128 -3.53 25.37 -9.59
CA GLU A 128 -4.89 24.83 -9.52
C GLU A 128 -5.87 25.66 -10.37
N ASP A 129 -5.73 26.99 -10.36
CA ASP A 129 -6.54 27.90 -11.18
C ASP A 129 -6.34 27.67 -12.68
N THR A 130 -5.10 27.49 -13.13
CA THR A 130 -4.81 27.24 -14.55
C THR A 130 -5.28 25.85 -14.98
N ALA A 131 -5.18 24.87 -14.09
CA ALA A 131 -5.71 23.53 -14.32
C ALA A 131 -7.26 23.55 -14.42
N ALA A 132 -7.93 24.27 -13.53
CA ALA A 132 -9.37 24.43 -13.53
C ALA A 132 -9.87 25.15 -14.79
N GLN A 133 -9.20 26.24 -15.20
CA GLN A 133 -9.51 26.95 -16.44
C GLN A 133 -9.32 26.05 -17.66
N ALA A 134 -8.22 25.28 -17.72
CA ALA A 134 -7.99 24.33 -18.79
C ALA A 134 -9.10 23.27 -18.86
N ALA A 135 -9.54 22.76 -17.71
CA ALA A 135 -10.64 21.80 -17.62
C ALA A 135 -11.97 22.39 -18.15
N SER A 136 -12.31 23.64 -17.80
CA SER A 136 -13.50 24.34 -18.32
C SER A 136 -13.46 24.44 -19.84
N ILE A 137 -12.35 24.92 -20.40
CA ILE A 137 -12.17 25.08 -21.85
C ILE A 137 -12.32 23.73 -22.57
N LEU A 138 -11.78 22.65 -21.99
CA LEU A 138 -11.88 21.31 -22.56
C LEU A 138 -13.31 20.77 -22.50
N ALA A 139 -14.05 21.04 -21.43
CA ALA A 139 -15.45 20.66 -21.31
C ALA A 139 -16.33 21.39 -22.35
N GLU A 140 -16.22 22.71 -22.44
CA GLU A 140 -16.96 23.52 -23.41
C GLU A 140 -16.73 23.06 -24.86
N LYS A 141 -15.47 22.76 -25.21
CA LYS A 141 -15.12 22.23 -26.54
C LYS A 141 -15.70 20.85 -26.79
N LYS A 142 -15.74 19.99 -25.77
CA LYS A 142 -16.33 18.66 -25.88
C LYS A 142 -17.83 18.76 -26.14
N ASP A 143 -18.52 19.63 -25.40
CA ASP A 143 -19.96 19.84 -25.55
C ASP A 143 -20.32 20.38 -26.93
N ALA A 144 -19.59 21.41 -27.39
CA ALA A 144 -19.76 21.95 -28.75
C ALA A 144 -19.49 20.91 -29.85
N PHE A 145 -18.51 20.03 -29.64
CA PHE A 145 -18.22 18.95 -30.58
C PHE A 145 -19.33 17.89 -30.59
N THR A 146 -19.89 17.54 -29.42
CA THR A 146 -21.01 16.61 -29.34
C THR A 146 -22.27 17.17 -29.97
N ASP A 147 -22.54 18.47 -29.84
CA ASP A 147 -23.69 19.13 -30.46
C ASP A 147 -23.58 19.07 -31.98
N MET A 148 -22.40 19.39 -32.54
CA MET A 148 -22.16 19.31 -33.99
C MET A 148 -22.32 17.88 -34.53
N LEU A 149 -21.84 16.87 -33.79
CA LEU A 149 -22.01 15.46 -34.15
C LEU A 149 -23.49 15.04 -34.15
N SER A 150 -24.24 15.50 -33.16
CA SER A 150 -25.67 15.24 -33.03
C SER A 150 -26.46 15.86 -34.18
N GLU A 151 -26.09 17.07 -34.59
CA GLU A 151 -26.70 17.78 -35.71
C GLU A 151 -26.44 17.07 -37.05
N LEU A 152 -25.24 16.51 -37.24
CA LEU A 152 -24.88 15.70 -38.42
C LEU A 152 -25.58 14.34 -38.47
N GLN A 153 -25.88 13.71 -37.33
CA GLN A 153 -26.54 12.40 -37.26
C GLN A 153 -28.06 12.49 -37.38
N ASN A 154 -28.63 13.66 -37.09
CA ASN A 154 -30.06 13.93 -37.21
C ASN A 154 -30.45 14.58 -38.55
N SER A 155 -29.49 14.73 -39.47
CA SER A 155 -29.71 15.19 -40.85
C SER A 155 -29.68 14.03 -41.85
#